data_AF-A0A937TVD9-F1
#
_entry.id   AF-A0A937TVD9-F1
#
_cell.length_a   1.000
_cell.length_b   1.000
_cell.length_c   1.000
_cell.angle_alpha   90.00
_cell.angle_beta   90.00
_cell.angle_gamma   90.00
#
_symmetry.space_group_name_H-M   'P 1'
#
loop_
_entity.id
_entity.type
_entity.pdbx_description
1 polymer ?
#
loop_
_entity_poly.entity_id
_entity_poly.type
_entity_poly.pdbx_seq_one_letter_code
_entity_poly.pdbx_strand_id
1 'polypeptide(L)'
;IFFIGDFNKHFIGQTIVLPDTAEKLFGRLGRKLQSLNVFRGELIKLEDPEFESHFVVYGSDQVEARYILSTSLMARITDFKKKTGKRIYLSFIGSMVFVAVSYTRNLFEPKLFKTLLDFGPVRQYYEDLALAIGIVDDLNLNTRIWSKE
;
A
#
# COMPACT_ATOMS: atom_id res chain seq x y z
N ILE A 1 4.56 9.81 -0.18
CA ILE A 1 3.26 10.15 0.44
C ILE A 1 2.96 9.11 1.51
N PHE A 2 2.47 9.52 2.67
CA PHE A 2 1.97 8.65 3.72
C PHE A 2 0.54 9.04 4.03
N PHE A 3 -0.37 8.07 4.01
CA PHE A 3 -1.79 8.23 4.20
C PHE A 3 -2.26 7.29 5.32
N ILE A 4 -3.17 7.77 6.16
CA ILE A 4 -3.77 7.01 7.26
C ILE A 4 -5.28 7.20 7.16
N GLY A 5 -6.03 6.10 7.25
CA GLY A 5 -7.49 6.14 7.23
C GLY A 5 -8.09 5.09 8.17
N ASP A 6 -9.31 5.35 8.61
CA ASP A 6 -10.13 4.32 9.26
C ASP A 6 -10.48 3.24 8.22
N PHE A 7 -10.39 1.98 8.61
CA PHE A 7 -10.79 0.87 7.76
C PHE A 7 -12.17 0.35 8.16
N ASN A 8 -13.05 0.12 7.19
CA ASN A 8 -14.46 -0.23 7.41
C ASN A 8 -14.72 -1.59 8.07
N LYS A 9 -13.69 -2.39 8.35
CA LYS A 9 -13.77 -3.67 9.07
C LYS A 9 -13.10 -3.57 10.44
N HIS A 10 -13.63 -4.30 11.40
CA HIS A 10 -12.97 -4.52 12.69
C HIS A 10 -12.01 -5.69 12.60
N PHE A 11 -10.81 -5.49 13.12
CA PHE A 11 -9.79 -6.51 13.23
C PHE A 11 -8.83 -6.18 14.37
N ILE A 12 -8.26 -7.21 14.98
CA ILE A 12 -7.38 -7.13 16.16
C ILE A 12 -5.92 -7.33 15.73
N GLY A 13 -5.68 -8.29 14.84
CA GLY A 13 -4.38 -8.63 14.34
C GLY A 13 -3.81 -7.60 13.38
N GLN A 14 -2.60 -7.88 12.93
CA GLN A 14 -1.83 -7.02 12.05
C GLN A 14 -1.67 -7.72 10.71
N THR A 15 -1.92 -6.99 9.62
CA THR A 15 -1.64 -7.46 8.26
C THR A 15 -0.79 -6.42 7.55
N ILE A 16 0.34 -6.84 6.99
CA ILE A 16 1.33 -5.99 6.33
C ILE A 16 1.49 -6.46 4.89
N VAL A 17 1.30 -5.54 3.95
CA VAL A 17 1.46 -5.76 2.51
C VAL A 17 2.67 -4.97 2.04
N LEU A 18 3.68 -5.67 1.53
CA LEU A 18 4.93 -5.08 1.06
C LEU A 18 5.08 -5.32 -0.44
N PRO A 19 5.70 -4.41 -1.22
CA PRO A 19 6.06 -4.70 -2.60
C PRO A 19 6.91 -5.96 -2.67
N ASP A 20 6.51 -6.91 -3.51
CA ASP A 20 7.33 -8.09 -3.76
C ASP A 20 8.53 -7.71 -4.64
N THR A 21 9.58 -7.29 -3.94
CA THR A 21 10.92 -7.05 -4.49
C THR A 21 11.87 -8.18 -4.10
N ALA A 22 11.41 -9.12 -3.27
CA ALA A 22 12.25 -10.14 -2.65
C ALA A 22 12.29 -11.43 -3.50
N GLU A 23 11.20 -11.86 -4.15
CA GLU A 23 11.27 -13.07 -4.99
C GLU A 23 12.20 -12.90 -6.20
N LYS A 24 12.25 -11.71 -6.82
CA LYS A 24 13.13 -11.46 -7.98
C LYS A 24 14.63 -11.41 -7.65
N LEU A 25 15.01 -11.17 -6.39
CA LEU A 25 16.41 -11.02 -5.96
C LEU A 25 16.91 -12.16 -5.07
N PHE A 26 16.02 -12.84 -4.32
CA PHE A 26 16.42 -13.70 -3.20
C PHE A 26 15.79 -15.10 -3.21
N GLY A 27 15.41 -15.65 -4.36
CA GLY A 27 14.74 -16.96 -4.48
C GLY A 27 15.32 -18.12 -3.62
N ARG A 28 16.62 -18.11 -3.30
CA ARG A 28 17.27 -19.11 -2.41
C ARG A 28 17.68 -18.62 -1.01
N LEU A 29 17.73 -17.31 -0.76
CA LEU A 29 18.19 -16.71 0.50
C LEU A 29 17.03 -16.13 1.35
N GLY A 30 15.85 -15.91 0.77
CA GLY A 30 14.67 -15.35 1.45
C GLY A 30 14.13 -16.20 2.60
N ARG A 31 14.33 -17.53 2.56
CA ARG A 31 14.00 -18.43 3.70
C ARG A 31 14.82 -18.13 4.95
N LYS A 32 16.06 -17.63 4.81
CA LYS A 32 16.92 -17.26 5.94
C LYS A 32 16.62 -15.87 6.50
N LEU A 33 15.94 -15.00 5.76
CA LEU A 33 15.45 -13.69 6.25
C LEU A 33 14.23 -13.82 7.16
N GLN A 34 13.60 -15.01 7.23
CA GLN A 34 12.54 -15.32 8.20
C GLN A 34 13.01 -15.14 9.66
N SER A 35 14.31 -15.31 9.96
CA SER A 35 14.84 -15.11 11.31
C SER A 35 15.04 -13.64 11.70
N LEU A 36 15.03 -12.71 10.74
CA LEU A 36 15.03 -11.25 10.98
C LEU A 36 13.60 -10.68 11.06
N ASN A 37 12.59 -11.52 10.86
CA ASN A 37 11.19 -11.14 10.64
C ASN A 37 10.35 -11.10 11.93
N VAL A 38 10.99 -11.04 13.11
CA VAL A 38 10.34 -11.10 14.43
C VAL A 38 9.22 -10.04 14.59
N PHE A 39 9.29 -8.93 13.85
CA PHE A 39 8.31 -7.84 13.91
C PHE A 39 7.13 -7.94 12.93
N ARG A 40 7.13 -8.87 11.97
CA ARG A 40 6.18 -8.84 10.84
C ARG A 40 5.12 -9.95 10.85
N GLY A 41 5.19 -10.91 11.77
CA GLY A 41 4.29 -12.05 11.79
C GLY A 41 4.65 -13.12 10.74
N GLU A 42 3.69 -14.00 10.46
CA GLU A 42 3.87 -15.12 9.53
C GLU A 42 3.60 -14.71 8.08
N LEU A 43 4.21 -15.42 7.13
CA LEU A 43 3.91 -15.24 5.71
C LEU A 43 2.50 -15.77 5.38
N ILE A 44 1.69 -14.94 4.71
CA ILE A 44 0.32 -15.25 4.32
C ILE A 44 0.27 -15.40 2.81
N LYS A 45 -0.12 -16.59 2.34
CA LYS A 45 -0.32 -16.87 0.92
C LYS A 45 -1.77 -16.65 0.52
N LEU A 46 -2.01 -15.83 -0.48
CA LEU A 46 -3.35 -15.52 -0.98
C LEU A 46 -3.64 -16.26 -2.29
N GLU A 47 -4.92 -16.32 -2.65
CA GLU A 47 -5.43 -17.05 -3.82
C GLU A 47 -5.52 -16.16 -5.08
N ASP A 48 -4.82 -15.01 -5.08
CA ASP A 48 -4.80 -14.04 -6.18
C ASP A 48 -3.39 -13.95 -6.78
N PRO A 49 -3.10 -14.69 -7.87
CA PRO A 49 -1.76 -14.74 -8.46
C PRO A 49 -1.28 -13.38 -8.96
N GLU A 50 -2.21 -12.51 -9.36
CA GLU A 50 -1.88 -11.20 -9.91
C GLU A 50 -1.40 -10.26 -8.80
N PHE A 51 -2.13 -10.25 -7.68
CA PHE A 51 -1.72 -9.54 -6.47
C PHE A 51 -0.39 -10.05 -5.92
N GLU A 52 -0.24 -11.37 -5.79
CA GLU A 52 1.00 -12.01 -5.31
C GLU A 52 2.21 -11.70 -6.22
N SER A 53 1.99 -11.48 -7.53
CA SER A 53 3.08 -11.05 -8.43
C SER A 53 3.63 -9.64 -8.16
N HIS A 54 2.96 -8.88 -7.30
CA HIS A 54 3.31 -7.50 -6.96
C HIS A 54 3.58 -7.30 -5.47
N PHE A 55 3.06 -8.18 -4.61
CA PHE A 55 3.06 -7.99 -3.17
C PHE A 55 3.31 -9.29 -2.42
N VAL A 56 3.98 -9.15 -1.28
CA VAL A 56 4.11 -10.18 -0.26
C VAL A 56 3.34 -9.75 0.99
N VAL A 57 2.62 -10.69 1.60
CA VAL A 57 1.78 -10.41 2.77
C VAL A 57 2.30 -11.13 4.00
N TYR A 58 2.39 -10.39 5.09
CA TYR A 58 2.66 -10.93 6.41
C TYR A 58 1.53 -10.57 7.36
N GLY A 59 1.29 -11.39 8.37
CA GLY A 59 0.35 -11.03 9.42
C GLY A 59 0.36 -11.96 10.61
N SER A 60 -0.40 -11.57 11.64
CA SER A 60 -0.53 -12.35 12.87
C SER A 60 -1.57 -13.47 12.78
N ASP A 61 -2.53 -13.38 11.86
CA ASP A 61 -3.60 -14.35 11.68
C ASP A 61 -3.95 -14.52 10.19
N GLN A 62 -3.94 -15.78 9.73
CA GLN A 62 -4.20 -16.14 8.34
C GLN A 62 -5.64 -15.87 7.91
N VAL A 63 -6.60 -16.09 8.80
CA VAL A 63 -8.04 -15.94 8.53
C VAL A 63 -8.40 -14.46 8.50
N GLU A 64 -7.94 -13.70 9.48
CA GLU A 64 -8.20 -12.27 9.60
C GLU A 64 -7.56 -11.49 8.45
N ALA A 65 -6.36 -11.85 8.01
CA ALA A 65 -5.73 -11.24 6.84
C ALA A 65 -6.55 -11.45 5.55
N ARG A 66 -7.14 -12.64 5.34
CA ARG A 66 -8.05 -12.90 4.21
C ARG A 66 -9.38 -12.18 4.36
N TYR A 67 -9.85 -12.02 5.59
CA TYR A 67 -11.02 -11.21 5.89
C TYR A 67 -10.77 -9.74 5.52
N ILE A 68 -9.60 -9.18 5.83
CA ILE A 68 -9.20 -7.81 5.45
C ILE A 68 -9.01 -7.71 3.94
N LEU A 69 -8.08 -8.51 3.39
CA LEU A 69 -7.68 -8.58 1.98
C LEU A 69 -8.66 -9.40 1.14
N SER A 70 -9.91 -8.94 1.08
CA SER A 70 -10.90 -9.50 0.16
C SER A 70 -10.41 -9.40 -1.29
N THR A 71 -10.88 -10.29 -2.16
CA THR A 71 -10.59 -10.28 -3.61
C THR A 71 -10.74 -8.90 -4.24
N SER A 72 -11.82 -8.19 -3.88
CA SER A 72 -12.07 -6.84 -4.40
C SER A 72 -11.03 -5.80 -3.96
N LEU A 73 -10.52 -5.91 -2.73
CA LEU A 73 -9.50 -5.00 -2.21
C LEU A 73 -8.13 -5.31 -2.82
N MET A 74 -7.79 -6.60 -2.97
CA MET A 74 -6.56 -7.02 -3.65
C MET A 74 -6.51 -6.48 -5.09
N ALA A 75 -7.60 -6.65 -5.85
CA ALA A 75 -7.72 -6.10 -7.20
C ALA A 75 -7.50 -4.58 -7.23
N ARG A 76 -8.15 -3.84 -6.32
CA ARG A 76 -7.99 -2.38 -6.20
C ARG A 76 -6.56 -1.96 -5.88
N ILE A 77 -5.88 -2.65 -4.97
CA ILE A 77 -4.47 -2.39 -4.62
C ILE A 77 -3.58 -2.66 -5.84
N THR A 78 -3.83 -3.76 -6.55
CA THR A 78 -3.12 -4.14 -7.78
C THR A 78 -3.29 -3.08 -8.87
N ASP A 79 -4.52 -2.64 -9.13
CA ASP A 79 -4.82 -1.61 -10.11
C ASP A 79 -4.18 -0.27 -9.73
N PHE A 80 -4.26 0.13 -8.46
CA PHE A 80 -3.60 1.31 -7.95
C PHE A 80 -2.08 1.24 -8.17
N LYS A 81 -1.46 0.08 -7.92
CA LYS A 81 -0.04 -0.13 -8.22
C LYS A 81 0.28 -0.01 -9.71
N LYS A 82 -0.54 -0.58 -10.58
CA LYS A 82 -0.32 -0.51 -12.03
C LYS A 82 -0.47 0.91 -12.56
N LYS A 83 -1.54 1.60 -12.15
CA LYS A 83 -1.84 2.99 -12.50
C LYS A 83 -0.70 3.93 -12.13
N THR A 84 -0.07 3.71 -10.98
CA THR A 84 0.93 4.62 -10.43
C THR A 84 2.35 4.24 -10.82
N GLY A 85 2.61 2.95 -11.05
CA GLY A 85 3.95 2.42 -11.32
C GLY A 85 4.92 2.57 -10.13
N LYS A 86 4.41 2.91 -8.93
CA LYS A 86 5.23 3.19 -7.75
C LYS A 86 5.26 2.00 -6.79
N ARG A 87 6.24 1.99 -5.89
CA ARG A 87 6.26 1.07 -4.75
C ARG A 87 5.23 1.55 -3.73
N ILE A 88 4.30 0.66 -3.39
CA ILE A 88 3.21 0.91 -2.45
C ILE A 88 3.34 -0.10 -1.31
N TYR A 89 3.24 0.41 -0.09
CA TYR A 89 3.27 -0.36 1.14
C TYR A 89 1.95 -0.13 1.84
N LEU A 90 1.34 -1.19 2.36
CA LEU A 90 0.14 -1.09 3.17
C LEU A 90 0.32 -1.81 4.49
N SER A 91 -0.34 -1.31 5.53
CA SER A 91 -0.55 -2.09 6.75
C SER A 91 -1.93 -1.82 7.30
N PHE A 92 -2.50 -2.86 7.91
CA PHE A 92 -3.80 -2.87 8.56
C PHE A 92 -3.55 -3.19 10.02
N ILE A 93 -3.67 -2.18 10.88
CA ILE A 93 -3.40 -2.29 12.33
C ILE A 93 -4.44 -1.47 13.08
N GLY A 94 -5.02 -2.04 14.15
CA GLY A 94 -5.96 -1.32 15.00
C GLY A 94 -7.20 -0.82 14.27
N SER A 95 -7.73 -1.60 13.33
CA SER A 95 -8.85 -1.20 12.46
C SER A 95 -8.59 0.06 11.62
N MET A 96 -7.32 0.41 11.38
CA MET A 96 -6.87 1.47 10.47
C MET A 96 -6.09 0.90 9.30
N VAL A 97 -6.10 1.61 8.18
CA VAL A 97 -5.22 1.37 7.04
C VAL A 97 -4.15 2.46 6.97
N PHE A 98 -2.90 2.04 6.80
CA PHE A 98 -1.77 2.92 6.54
C PHE A 98 -1.23 2.61 5.15
N VAL A 99 -1.08 3.64 4.32
CA VAL A 99 -0.59 3.50 2.95
C VAL A 99 0.61 4.40 2.77
N ALA A 100 1.75 3.81 2.38
CA ALA A 100 2.94 4.56 2.01
C ALA A 100 3.23 4.36 0.52
N VAL A 101 3.37 5.46 -0.21
CA VAL A 101 3.78 5.45 -1.61
C VAL A 101 5.15 6.11 -1.73
N SER A 102 6.12 5.37 -2.26
CA SER A 102 7.49 5.85 -2.41
C SER A 102 7.60 6.93 -3.48
N TYR A 103 8.32 7.99 -3.14
CA TYR A 103 8.73 9.04 -4.05
C TYR A 103 10.25 9.22 -3.98
N THR A 104 10.88 9.44 -5.12
CA THR A 104 12.33 9.68 -5.23
C THR A 104 12.68 11.17 -5.28
N ARG A 105 11.66 12.05 -5.32
CA ARG A 105 11.81 13.50 -5.39
C ARG A 105 11.12 14.17 -4.23
N ASN A 106 11.56 15.38 -3.89
CA ASN A 106 10.86 16.26 -2.95
C ASN A 106 9.51 16.66 -3.54
N LEU A 107 8.46 16.51 -2.74
CA LEU A 107 7.07 16.73 -3.16
C LEU A 107 6.62 18.17 -2.95
N PHE A 108 7.19 18.88 -1.97
CA PHE A 108 6.72 20.18 -1.53
C PHE A 108 7.74 21.30 -1.69
N GLU A 109 8.94 20.99 -2.21
CA GLU A 109 9.97 22.00 -2.43
C GLU A 109 9.84 22.60 -3.83
N PRO A 110 9.72 23.93 -3.95
CA PRO A 110 9.75 24.58 -5.24
C PRO A 110 11.16 24.45 -5.84
N LYS A 111 11.23 24.23 -7.16
CA LYS A 111 12.51 24.27 -7.89
C LYS A 111 12.94 25.72 -8.01
N LEU A 112 13.71 26.21 -7.03
CA LEU A 112 14.13 27.62 -6.91
C LEU A 112 14.88 28.16 -8.15
N PHE A 113 15.48 27.28 -8.94
CA PHE A 113 16.25 27.63 -10.14
C PHE A 113 15.51 27.33 -11.46
N LYS A 114 14.17 27.18 -11.44
CA LYS A 114 13.35 27.03 -12.64
C LYS A 114 12.32 28.15 -12.75
N THR A 115 12.04 28.57 -13.98
CA THR A 115 10.98 29.55 -14.26
C THR A 115 9.61 29.04 -13.80
N LEU A 116 8.82 29.91 -13.18
CA LEU A 116 7.43 29.63 -12.79
C LEU A 116 6.49 29.52 -14.00
N LEU A 117 6.96 29.88 -15.19
CA LEU A 117 6.23 29.74 -16.45
C LEU A 117 6.30 28.32 -17.05
N ASP A 118 7.06 27.40 -16.42
CA ASP A 118 7.10 26.00 -16.82
C ASP A 118 5.84 25.29 -16.29
N PHE A 119 5.03 24.75 -17.21
CA PHE A 119 3.83 23.98 -16.87
C PHE A 119 4.15 22.57 -16.33
N GLY A 120 5.39 22.08 -16.54
CA GLY A 120 5.83 20.77 -16.08
C GLY A 120 5.70 20.57 -14.57
N PRO A 121 6.23 21.47 -13.71
CA PRO A 121 6.02 21.45 -12.27
C PRO A 121 4.54 21.43 -11.85
N VAL A 122 3.69 22.25 -12.47
CA VAL A 122 2.26 22.31 -12.16
C VAL A 122 1.59 20.95 -12.41
N ARG A 123 1.88 20.33 -13.56
CA ARG A 123 1.42 18.98 -13.88
C ARG A 123 1.89 17.95 -12.85
N GLN A 124 3.14 18.04 -12.40
CA GLN A 124 3.68 17.13 -11.37
C GLN A 124 2.92 17.24 -10.04
N TYR A 125 2.59 18.45 -9.60
CA TYR A 125 1.77 18.66 -8.40
C TYR A 125 0.35 18.11 -8.58
N TYR A 126 -0.27 18.34 -9.74
CA TYR A 126 -1.58 17.78 -10.06
C TYR A 126 -1.57 16.26 -9.98
N GLU A 127 -0.57 15.59 -10.58
CA GLU A 127 -0.43 14.13 -10.54
C GLU A 127 -0.23 13.61 -9.11
N ASP A 128 0.50 14.34 -8.26
CA ASP A 128 0.69 13.97 -6.85
C ASP A 128 -0.60 14.11 -6.02
N LEU A 129 -1.36 15.19 -6.23
CA LEU A 129 -2.64 15.39 -5.55
C LEU A 129 -3.68 14.37 -6.04
N ALA A 130 -3.74 14.12 -7.34
CA ALA A 130 -4.59 13.10 -7.93
C ALA A 130 -4.26 11.70 -7.40
N LEU A 131 -2.97 11.40 -7.16
CA LEU A 131 -2.56 10.17 -6.49
C LEU A 131 -3.09 10.12 -5.05
N ALA A 132 -2.90 11.18 -4.27
CA ALA A 132 -3.33 11.22 -2.87
C ALA A 132 -4.85 11.04 -2.73
N ILE A 133 -5.63 11.69 -3.59
CA ILE A 133 -7.10 11.53 -3.65
C ILE A 133 -7.45 10.11 -4.12
N GLY A 134 -6.74 9.62 -5.15
CA GLY A 134 -6.93 8.28 -5.70
C GLY A 134 -6.75 7.17 -4.67
N ILE A 135 -5.91 7.32 -3.64
CA ILE A 135 -5.82 6.33 -2.54
C ILE A 135 -7.20 6.10 -1.91
N VAL A 136 -7.96 7.17 -1.69
CA VAL A 136 -9.25 7.10 -0.99
C VAL A 136 -10.30 6.42 -1.89
N ASP A 137 -10.35 6.80 -3.16
CA ASP A 137 -11.33 6.28 -4.13
C ASP A 137 -10.98 4.85 -4.59
N ASP A 138 -9.71 4.64 -4.98
CA ASP A 138 -9.24 3.36 -5.50
C ASP A 138 -9.33 2.29 -4.40
N LEU A 139 -8.94 2.60 -3.15
CA LEU A 139 -9.07 1.67 -2.00
C LEU A 139 -10.45 1.70 -1.33
N ASN A 140 -11.39 2.52 -1.83
CA ASN A 140 -12.78 2.57 -1.39
C ASN A 140 -12.96 2.90 0.11
N LEU A 141 -12.08 3.72 0.66
CA LEU A 141 -12.06 4.04 2.09
C LEU A 141 -13.24 4.94 2.51
N ASN A 142 -13.95 5.53 1.54
CA ASN A 142 -15.12 6.36 1.76
C ASN A 142 -16.42 5.57 2.07
N THR A 143 -16.38 4.24 2.22
CA THR A 143 -17.60 3.41 2.20
C THR A 143 -18.45 3.38 3.47
N ARG A 144 -18.05 4.03 4.57
CA ARG A 144 -18.93 4.24 5.73
C ARG A 144 -18.40 5.41 6.56
N ILE A 145 -18.99 6.58 6.36
CA ILE A 145 -18.68 7.82 7.13
C ILE A 145 -19.44 7.83 8.47
N TRP A 146 -20.35 6.88 8.68
CA TRP A 146 -21.19 6.75 9.88
C TRP A 146 -20.82 5.50 10.68
N SER A 147 -20.82 5.68 12.01
CA SER A 147 -20.06 5.00 13.07
C SER A 147 -19.98 3.48 13.03
N LYS A 148 -18.78 3.01 13.39
CA LYS A 148 -18.56 1.73 14.06
C LYS A 148 -19.20 1.83 15.45
N GLU A 149 -20.40 1.29 15.62
CA GLU A 149 -20.96 1.00 16.94
C GLU A 149 -20.35 -0.28 17.51
#